data_AF-A0A9D2D028-F1
#
_entry.id   AF-A0A9D2D028-F1
#
_cell.length_a   1.000
_cell.length_b   1.000
_cell.length_c   1.000
_cell.angle_alpha   90.00
_cell.angle_beta   90.00
_cell.angle_gamma   90.00
#
_symmetry.space_group_name_H-M   'P 1'
#
loop_
_entity.id
_entity.type
_entity.pdbx_description
1 polymer ?
#
loop_
_entity_poly.entity_id
_entity_poly.type
_entity_poly.pdbx_seq_one_letter_code
_entity_poly.pdbx_strand_id
1 'polypeptide(L)'
;MARKRFTVQTKWLRSFLFDGWLVKLIMKSFGWFYQGDEIEEESRDVEEMRFHETYATKTTRTETRTKKSMEFRRVSPYSSNLLFRLTELISNIFFFIRNIVRYLVVPATLILLAIGVLTSVINTGFDSKPMFIAAACVAGGYILLLVLPSVILAGLGSLWRKVFKIEDKLRAALRANGYSDDLEN
;
A
#
# COMPACT_ATOMS: atom_id res chain seq x y z
N MET A 1 -11.27 -34.46 -19.85
CA MET A 1 -11.35 -33.04 -19.42
C MET A 1 -9.96 -32.57 -19.04
N ALA A 2 -9.48 -31.45 -19.59
CA ALA A 2 -8.18 -30.90 -19.21
C ALA A 2 -8.22 -30.41 -17.75
N ARG A 3 -7.25 -30.82 -16.92
CA ARG A 3 -7.12 -30.34 -15.53
C ARG A 3 -6.84 -28.83 -15.55
N LYS A 4 -7.57 -28.05 -14.74
CA LYS A 4 -7.24 -26.64 -14.54
C LYS A 4 -5.95 -26.57 -13.72
N ARG A 5 -4.96 -25.82 -14.21
CA ARG A 5 -3.73 -25.54 -13.43
C ARG A 5 -4.02 -24.42 -12.44
N PHE A 6 -3.70 -24.65 -11.18
CA PHE A 6 -3.72 -23.65 -10.14
C PHE A 6 -2.28 -23.24 -9.82
N THR A 7 -2.05 -21.94 -9.66
CA THR A 7 -0.75 -21.39 -9.26
C THR A 7 -0.92 -20.37 -8.16
N VAL A 8 0.06 -20.27 -7.27
CA VAL A 8 0.08 -19.22 -6.23
C VAL A 8 0.63 -17.95 -6.86
N GLN A 9 -0.13 -16.86 -6.77
CA GLN A 9 0.31 -15.52 -7.13
C GLN A 9 0.77 -14.78 -5.87
N THR A 10 1.92 -14.12 -5.97
CA THR A 10 2.48 -13.28 -4.91
C THR A 10 2.42 -11.81 -5.34
N LYS A 11 2.04 -10.94 -4.41
CA LYS A 11 2.08 -9.48 -4.56
C LYS A 11 2.89 -8.88 -3.42
N TRP A 12 3.82 -8.01 -3.79
CA TRP A 12 4.64 -7.23 -2.87
C TRP A 12 4.12 -5.81 -2.79
N LEU A 13 3.75 -5.37 -1.59
CA LEU A 13 3.24 -4.01 -1.37
C LEU A 13 4.12 -3.30 -0.35
N ARG A 14 4.56 -2.08 -0.66
CA ARG A 14 5.37 -1.31 0.30
C ARG A 14 4.56 -1.01 1.56
N SER A 15 5.11 -1.44 2.70
CA SER A 15 4.58 -1.18 4.03
C SER A 15 4.95 0.23 4.46
N PHE A 16 3.98 1.00 4.92
CA PHE A 16 4.21 2.26 5.64
C PHE A 16 3.66 2.11 7.05
N LEU A 17 4.37 2.68 8.03
CA LEU A 17 4.10 2.51 9.47
C LEU A 17 2.65 2.81 9.87
N PHE A 18 1.96 3.73 9.18
CA PHE A 18 0.62 4.18 9.56
C PHE A 18 -0.53 3.65 8.69
N ASP A 19 -0.23 2.96 7.59
CA ASP A 19 -1.25 2.50 6.61
C ASP A 19 -1.28 0.97 6.47
N GLY A 20 -0.33 0.26 7.09
CA GLY A 20 -0.21 -1.19 6.94
C GLY A 20 -1.48 -1.96 7.29
N TRP A 21 -2.22 -1.53 8.31
CA TRP A 21 -3.50 -2.14 8.71
C TRP A 21 -4.57 -2.00 7.62
N LEU A 22 -4.64 -0.84 6.96
CA LEU A 22 -5.62 -0.58 5.90
C LEU A 22 -5.26 -1.37 4.64
N VAL A 23 -3.97 -1.48 4.30
CA VAL A 23 -3.51 -2.35 3.20
C VAL A 23 -3.88 -3.80 3.46
N LYS A 24 -3.61 -4.31 4.67
CA LYS A 24 -3.99 -5.68 5.08
C LYS A 24 -5.50 -5.89 4.97
N LEU A 25 -6.31 -4.93 5.40
CA LEU A 25 -7.77 -5.00 5.30
C LEU A 25 -8.23 -5.05 3.84
N ILE A 26 -7.74 -4.15 2.98
CA ILE A 26 -8.12 -4.10 1.56
C ILE A 26 -7.72 -5.41 0.86
N MET A 27 -6.48 -5.84 1.03
CA MET A 27 -5.97 -7.08 0.42
C MET A 27 -6.77 -8.30 0.90
N LYS A 28 -6.99 -8.40 2.21
CA LYS A 28 -7.83 -9.45 2.80
C LYS A 28 -9.22 -9.44 2.18
N SER A 29 -9.85 -8.29 1.95
CA SER A 29 -11.18 -8.20 1.32
C SER A 29 -11.25 -8.80 -0.08
N PHE A 30 -10.15 -8.77 -0.85
CA PHE A 30 -10.07 -9.38 -2.18
C PHE A 30 -9.46 -10.79 -2.18
N GLY A 31 -9.37 -11.43 -1.00
CA GLY A 31 -8.90 -12.82 -0.87
C GLY A 31 -7.39 -12.98 -0.98
N TRP A 32 -6.63 -11.90 -0.76
CA TRP A 32 -5.19 -11.96 -0.62
C TRP A 32 -4.82 -12.22 0.84
N PHE A 33 -4.03 -13.25 1.08
CA PHE A 33 -3.58 -13.66 2.41
C PHE A 33 -2.23 -13.03 2.72
N TYR A 34 -2.12 -12.43 3.90
CA TYR A 34 -0.88 -11.83 4.36
C TYR A 34 0.05 -12.91 4.91
N GLN A 35 1.27 -12.98 4.40
CA GLN A 35 2.23 -14.00 4.81
C GLN A 35 3.33 -13.48 5.72
N GLY A 36 3.79 -12.25 5.49
CA GLY A 36 4.89 -11.69 6.24
C GLY A 36 5.27 -10.30 5.78
N ASP A 37 6.12 -9.67 6.58
CA ASP A 37 6.86 -8.49 6.17
C ASP A 37 8.25 -8.97 5.73
N GLU A 38 8.64 -8.65 4.50
CA GLU A 38 10.02 -8.84 4.04
C GLU A 38 10.76 -7.50 4.16
N ILE A 39 11.99 -7.58 4.65
CA ILE A 39 12.90 -6.44 4.70
C ILE A 39 13.92 -6.70 3.61
N GLU A 40 13.71 -6.09 2.46
CA GLU A 40 14.67 -6.15 1.36
C GLU A 40 15.76 -5.11 1.66
N GLU A 41 16.97 -5.57 1.97
CA GLU A 41 18.16 -4.73 2.08
C GLU A 41 18.73 -4.47 0.69
N GLU A 42 18.42 -3.31 0.11
CA GLU A 42 19.05 -2.88 -1.12
C GLU A 42 20.32 -2.10 -0.75
N SER A 43 21.49 -2.75 -0.83
CA SER A 43 22.79 -2.08 -0.74
C SER A 43 23.18 -1.53 -2.10
N ARG A 44 23.31 -0.21 -2.24
CA ARG A 44 23.90 0.42 -3.43
C ARG A 44 25.19 1.11 -3.03
N ASP A 45 26.25 0.87 -3.78
CA ASP A 45 27.46 1.66 -3.68
C ASP A 45 27.23 2.99 -4.42
N VAL A 46 27.17 4.08 -3.64
CA VAL A 46 27.08 5.43 -4.16
C VAL A 46 28.49 6.00 -4.21
N GLU A 47 28.94 6.32 -5.42
CA GLU A 47 30.22 6.98 -5.64
C GLU A 47 30.02 8.50 -5.56
N GLU A 48 30.48 9.12 -4.48
CA GLU A 48 30.59 10.57 -4.38
C GLU A 48 31.98 11.02 -4.83
N MET A 49 32.02 11.89 -5.84
CA MET A 49 33.22 12.65 -6.19
C MET A 49 33.16 14.03 -5.56
N ARG A 50 34.14 14.35 -4.71
CA ARG A 50 34.39 15.73 -4.26
C ARG A 50 35.54 16.30 -5.04
N PHE A 51 35.27 17.42 -5.72
CA PHE A 51 36.29 18.15 -6.46
C PHE A 51 36.88 19.23 -5.55
N HIS A 52 38.20 19.17 -5.34
CA HIS A 52 39.01 20.25 -4.79
C HIS A 52 39.70 20.99 -5.94
N GLU A 53 40.18 22.21 -5.68
CA GLU A 53 40.78 23.08 -6.71
C GLU A 53 41.94 22.42 -7.49
N THR A 54 42.60 21.42 -6.90
CA THR A 54 43.79 20.76 -7.48
C THR A 54 43.65 19.24 -7.67
N TYR A 55 42.61 18.60 -7.14
CA TYR A 55 42.40 17.15 -7.27
C TYR A 55 40.96 16.74 -6.97
N ALA A 56 40.56 15.55 -7.40
CA ALA A 56 39.27 14.95 -7.06
C ALA A 56 39.46 13.79 -6.08
N THR A 57 38.66 13.76 -5.02
CA THR A 57 38.60 12.64 -4.07
C THR A 57 37.36 11.82 -4.37
N LYS A 58 37.54 10.51 -4.60
CA LYS A 58 36.45 9.56 -4.81
C LYS A 58 36.19 8.80 -3.52
N THR A 59 34.98 8.89 -3.00
CA THR A 59 34.51 8.17 -1.81
C THR A 59 33.39 7.24 -2.21
N THR A 60 33.57 5.94 -2.02
CA THR A 60 32.50 4.96 -2.20
C THR A 60 31.79 4.78 -0.87
N ARG A 61 30.52 5.16 -0.81
CA ARG A 61 29.66 4.96 0.36
C ARG A 61 28.62 3.90 0.01
N THR A 62 28.61 2.81 0.76
CA THR A 62 27.52 1.83 0.66
C THR A 62 26.30 2.41 1.37
N GLU A 63 25.26 2.72 0.60
CA GLU A 63 23.96 3.09 1.12
C GLU A 63 23.09 1.83 1.23
N THR A 64 22.79 1.44 2.47
CA THR A 64 21.84 0.36 2.74
C THR A 64 20.45 0.95 2.86
N ARG A 65 19.56 0.63 1.92
CA ARG A 65 18.17 1.05 1.95
C ARG A 65 17.28 -0.14 2.29
N THR A 66 16.80 -0.19 3.52
CA THR A 66 15.81 -1.18 3.95
C THR A 66 14.44 -0.82 3.39
N LYS A 67 13.91 -1.63 2.46
CA LYS A 67 12.51 -1.54 2.02
C LYS A 67 11.69 -2.56 2.81
N LYS A 68 10.75 -2.09 3.62
CA LYS A 68 9.72 -2.96 4.22
C LYS A 68 8.60 -3.19 3.21
N SER A 69 8.47 -4.41 2.72
CA SER A 69 7.37 -4.88 1.87
C SER A 69 6.49 -5.86 2.65
N MET A 70 5.18 -5.78 2.43
CA MET A 70 4.23 -6.80 2.85
C MET A 70 4.06 -7.80 1.72
N GLU A 71 4.22 -9.07 2.03
CA GLU A 71 3.94 -10.18 1.11
C GLU A 71 2.46 -10.59 1.23
N PHE A 72 1.80 -10.64 0.07
CA PHE A 72 0.44 -11.15 -0.04
C PHE A 72 0.36 -12.27 -1.08
N ARG A 73 -0.27 -13.39 -0.74
CA ARG A 73 -0.45 -14.55 -1.62
C ARG A 73 -1.91 -14.84 -1.91
N ARG A 74 -2.18 -15.37 -3.11
CA ARG A 74 -3.51 -15.82 -3.53
C ARG A 74 -3.42 -16.88 -4.62
N VAL A 75 -4.27 -17.91 -4.54
CA VAL A 75 -4.39 -18.95 -5.57
C VAL A 75 -5.06 -18.39 -6.84
N SER A 76 -4.51 -18.70 -8.01
CA SER A 76 -5.01 -18.31 -9.32
C SER A 76 -5.42 -19.53 -10.15
N PRO A 77 -6.55 -19.47 -10.89
CA PRO A 77 -7.50 -18.37 -10.94
C PRO A 77 -8.39 -18.30 -9.69
N TYR A 78 -8.48 -17.14 -9.04
CA TYR A 78 -9.24 -16.96 -7.79
C TYR A 78 -10.76 -16.83 -8.02
N SER A 79 -11.16 -16.00 -8.98
CA SER A 79 -12.56 -15.77 -9.34
C SER A 79 -12.69 -15.50 -10.83
N SER A 80 -13.75 -16.00 -11.46
CA SER A 80 -14.15 -15.68 -12.84
C SER A 80 -15.24 -14.61 -12.91
N ASN A 81 -15.75 -14.14 -11.76
CA ASN A 81 -16.84 -13.18 -11.73
C ASN A 81 -16.37 -11.77 -12.13
N LEU A 82 -17.03 -11.18 -13.13
CA LEU A 82 -16.67 -9.89 -13.71
C LEU A 82 -16.82 -8.73 -12.71
N LEU A 83 -17.88 -8.70 -11.90
CA LEU A 83 -18.10 -7.64 -10.90
C LEU A 83 -17.03 -7.64 -9.82
N PHE A 84 -16.64 -8.83 -9.36
CA PHE A 84 -15.53 -8.99 -8.41
C PHE A 84 -14.20 -8.52 -9.02
N ARG A 85 -13.90 -8.92 -10.27
CA ARG A 85 -12.66 -8.50 -10.95
C ARG A 85 -12.62 -7.00 -11.22
N LEU A 86 -13.75 -6.40 -11.60
CA LEU A 86 -13.86 -4.97 -11.86
C LEU A 86 -13.68 -4.16 -10.56
N THR A 87 -14.31 -4.58 -9.46
CA THR A 87 -14.11 -3.94 -8.16
C THR A 87 -12.68 -4.09 -7.64
N GLU A 88 -12.03 -5.25 -7.85
CA GLU A 88 -10.62 -5.43 -7.54
C GLU A 88 -9.73 -4.50 -8.38
N LEU A 89 -10.03 -4.35 -9.68
CA LEU A 89 -9.29 -3.45 -10.58
C LEU A 89 -9.41 -1.99 -10.12
N ILE A 90 -10.63 -1.52 -9.85
CA ILE A 90 -10.87 -0.15 -9.37
C ILE A 90 -10.17 0.05 -8.02
N SER A 91 -10.24 -0.93 -7.11
CA SER A 91 -9.53 -0.86 -5.83
C SER A 91 -8.02 -0.75 -5.99
N ASN A 92 -7.42 -1.48 -6.94
CA ASN A 92 -5.98 -1.38 -7.24
C ASN A 92 -5.61 0.01 -7.79
N ILE A 93 -6.46 0.61 -8.63
CA ILE A 93 -6.24 1.97 -9.15
C ILE A 93 -6.28 2.99 -8.01
N PHE A 94 -7.31 2.94 -7.16
CA PHE A 94 -7.42 3.82 -5.99
C PHE A 94 -6.25 3.63 -5.02
N PHE A 95 -5.82 2.39 -4.79
CA PHE A 95 -4.65 2.08 -3.98
C PHE A 95 -3.37 2.72 -4.56
N PHE A 96 -3.16 2.62 -5.88
CA PHE A 96 -2.01 3.23 -6.54
C PHE A 96 -2.02 4.76 -6.42
N ILE A 97 -3.15 5.40 -6.72
CA ILE A 97 -3.32 6.85 -6.59
C ILE A 97 -3.09 7.29 -5.14
N ARG A 98 -3.70 6.59 -4.17
CA ARG A 98 -3.51 6.87 -2.73
C ARG A 98 -2.05 6.80 -2.34
N ASN A 99 -1.32 5.79 -2.83
CA ASN A 99 0.09 5.62 -2.52
C ASN A 99 0.92 6.79 -3.06
N ILE A 100 0.66 7.26 -4.28
CA ILE A 100 1.34 8.44 -4.87
C ILE A 100 1.00 9.70 -4.09
N VAL A 101 -0.29 10.01 -3.94
CA VAL A 101 -0.76 11.26 -3.32
C VAL A 101 -0.28 11.35 -1.87
N ARG A 102 -0.18 10.23 -1.17
CA ARG A 102 0.33 10.17 0.20
C ARG A 102 1.76 10.73 0.33
N TYR A 103 2.64 10.50 -0.64
CA TYR A 103 4.00 11.04 -0.60
C TYR A 103 4.04 12.57 -0.66
N LEU A 104 2.97 13.20 -1.14
CA LEU A 104 2.85 14.65 -1.18
C LEU A 104 2.06 15.18 0.02
N VAL A 105 0.95 14.53 0.36
CA VAL A 105 0.04 14.95 1.44
C VAL A 105 0.69 14.85 2.81
N VAL A 106 1.32 13.71 3.14
CA VAL A 106 1.86 13.50 4.51
C VAL A 106 2.94 14.53 4.85
N PRO A 107 3.97 14.75 4.00
CA PRO A 107 4.95 15.81 4.28
C PRO A 107 4.33 17.20 4.32
N ALA A 108 3.40 17.52 3.41
CA ALA A 108 2.74 18.83 3.38
C ALA A 108 1.96 19.10 4.68
N THR A 109 1.19 18.13 5.17
CA THR A 109 0.47 18.23 6.45
C THR A 109 1.44 18.42 7.62
N LEU A 110 2.54 17.65 7.67
CA LEU A 110 3.55 17.78 8.72
C LEU A 110 4.24 19.14 8.72
N ILE A 111 4.58 19.67 7.55
CA ILE A 111 5.18 21.01 7.40
C ILE A 111 4.22 22.09 7.89
N LEU A 112 2.95 22.04 7.46
CA LEU A 112 1.93 23.00 7.90
C LEU A 112 1.72 22.97 9.42
N LEU A 113 1.71 21.77 10.02
CA LEU A 113 1.63 21.63 11.48
C LEU A 113 2.87 22.20 12.17
N ALA A 114 4.07 21.91 11.66
CA ALA A 114 5.32 22.43 12.24
C ALA A 114 5.38 23.96 12.18
N ILE A 115 4.99 24.57 11.05
CA ILE A 115 4.90 26.04 10.92
C ILE A 115 3.85 26.60 11.87
N GLY A 116 2.68 25.97 11.98
CA GLY A 116 1.62 26.38 12.91
C GLY A 116 2.09 26.36 14.37
N VAL A 117 2.81 25.32 14.78
CA VAL A 117 3.39 25.24 16.13
C VAL A 117 4.45 26.31 16.33
N LEU A 118 5.41 26.47 15.42
CA LEU A 118 6.47 27.48 15.53
C LEU A 118 5.92 28.90 15.61
N THR A 119 4.93 29.24 14.78
CA THR A 119 4.28 30.56 14.82
C THR A 119 3.49 30.79 16.10
N SER A 120 2.86 29.74 16.67
CA SER A 120 2.17 29.84 17.96
C SER A 120 3.13 30.05 19.15
N VAL A 121 4.34 29.49 19.08
CA VAL A 121 5.32 29.51 20.19
C VAL A 121 6.18 30.77 20.16
N ILE A 122 6.58 31.25 18.98
CA ILE A 122 7.58 32.32 18.85
C ILE A 122 6.95 33.73 18.95
N ASN A 123 5.63 33.83 19.17
CA ASN A 123 4.87 35.09 19.27
C ASN A 123 5.26 36.09 18.18
N THR A 124 5.31 35.61 16.94
CA THR A 124 5.80 36.34 15.76
C THR A 124 4.84 37.42 15.27
N GLY A 125 3.70 37.62 15.94
CA GLY A 125 2.62 38.50 15.48
C GLY A 125 1.77 37.91 14.34
N PHE A 126 2.10 36.71 13.84
CA PHE A 126 1.31 35.99 12.84
C PHE A 126 0.29 35.06 13.50
N ASP A 127 -0.95 35.06 13.01
CA ASP A 127 -1.97 34.10 13.45
C ASP A 127 -1.60 32.69 12.96
N SER A 128 -1.49 31.74 13.88
CA SER A 128 -1.15 30.35 13.60
C SER A 128 -2.36 29.51 13.19
N LYS A 129 -3.58 29.97 13.47
CA LYS A 129 -4.85 29.26 13.15
C LYS A 129 -4.99 28.87 11.66
N PRO A 130 -4.65 29.73 10.67
CA PRO A 130 -4.77 29.37 9.26
C PRO A 130 -3.93 28.15 8.88
N MET A 131 -2.75 27.95 9.50
CA MET A 131 -1.87 26.82 9.21
C MET A 131 -2.47 25.50 9.70
N PHE A 132 -3.06 25.50 10.91
CA PHE A 132 -3.76 24.34 11.43
C PHE A 132 -5.02 24.00 10.62
N ILE A 133 -5.78 25.02 10.20
CA ILE A 133 -6.95 24.82 9.32
C ILE A 133 -6.52 24.23 7.98
N ALA A 134 -5.46 24.78 7.36
CA ALA A 134 -4.93 24.26 6.11
C ALA A 134 -4.48 22.80 6.25
N ALA A 135 -3.78 22.45 7.33
CA ALA A 135 -3.38 21.08 7.62
C ALA A 135 -4.59 20.14 7.75
N ALA A 136 -5.64 20.58 8.47
CA ALA A 136 -6.87 19.83 8.64
C ALA A 136 -7.63 19.64 7.32
N CYS A 137 -7.70 20.67 6.46
CA CYS A 137 -8.33 20.58 5.14
C CYS A 137 -7.60 19.61 4.22
N VAL A 138 -6.26 19.66 4.18
CA VAL A 138 -5.44 18.76 3.35
C VAL A 138 -5.58 17.31 3.83
N ALA A 139 -5.50 17.07 5.15
CA ALA A 139 -5.68 15.74 5.73
C ALA A 139 -7.11 15.23 5.54
N GLY A 140 -8.12 16.07 5.78
CA GLY A 140 -9.53 15.74 5.61
C GLY A 140 -9.88 15.41 4.16
N GLY A 141 -9.38 16.20 3.20
CA GLY A 141 -9.53 15.93 1.78
C GLY A 141 -8.92 14.59 1.36
N TYR A 142 -7.72 14.27 1.85
CA TYR A 142 -7.09 12.96 1.63
C TYR A 142 -7.93 11.80 2.17
N ILE A 143 -8.47 11.95 3.38
CA ILE A 143 -9.32 10.93 4.00
C ILE A 143 -10.60 10.74 3.18
N LEU A 144 -11.31 11.82 2.86
CA LEU A 144 -12.60 11.76 2.17
C LEU A 144 -12.49 11.28 0.72
N LEU A 145 -11.44 11.69 0.00
CA LEU A 145 -11.33 11.41 -1.43
C LEU A 145 -10.57 10.11 -1.75
N LEU A 146 -9.73 9.61 -0.83
CA LEU A 146 -8.86 8.47 -1.12
C LEU A 146 -8.98 7.35 -0.10
N VAL A 147 -9.00 7.64 1.20
CA VAL A 147 -9.10 6.62 2.25
C VAL A 147 -10.51 6.03 2.28
N LEU A 148 -11.53 6.86 2.39
CA LEU A 148 -12.92 6.43 2.52
C LEU A 148 -13.39 5.61 1.29
N PRO A 149 -13.14 6.03 0.03
CA PRO A 149 -13.49 5.20 -1.13
C PRO A 149 -12.74 3.87 -1.16
N SER A 150 -11.48 3.83 -0.72
CA SER A 150 -10.72 2.57 -0.60
C SER A 150 -11.39 1.59 0.37
N VAL A 151 -11.89 2.09 1.51
CA VAL A 151 -12.61 1.28 2.51
C VAL A 151 -13.94 0.79 1.94
N ILE A 152 -14.69 1.64 1.25
CA ILE A 152 -15.96 1.26 0.60
C ILE A 152 -15.72 0.16 -0.43
N LEU A 153 -14.71 0.30 -1.29
CA LEU A 153 -14.35 -0.71 -2.30
C LEU A 153 -13.93 -2.02 -1.65
N ALA A 154 -13.17 -1.98 -0.54
CA ALA A 154 -12.84 -3.18 0.23
C ALA A 154 -14.09 -3.83 0.84
N GLY A 155 -15.04 -3.05 1.34
CA GLY A 155 -16.34 -3.53 1.80
C GLY A 155 -17.10 -4.24 0.69
N LEU A 156 -17.16 -3.64 -0.50
CA LEU A 156 -17.76 -4.25 -1.69
C LEU A 156 -17.05 -5.54 -2.10
N GLY A 157 -15.71 -5.58 -2.09
CA GLY A 157 -14.94 -6.80 -2.39
C GLY A 157 -15.28 -7.96 -1.44
N SER A 158 -15.40 -7.67 -0.15
CA SER A 158 -15.83 -8.63 0.87
C SER A 158 -17.28 -9.10 0.64
N LEU A 159 -18.19 -8.18 0.31
CA LEU A 159 -19.57 -8.49 -0.04
C LEU A 159 -19.65 -9.43 -1.25
N TRP A 160 -18.92 -9.11 -2.33
CA TRP A 160 -18.90 -9.92 -3.54
C TRP A 160 -18.37 -11.34 -3.30
N ARG A 161 -17.39 -11.52 -2.41
CA ARG A 161 -16.92 -12.85 -2.01
C ARG A 161 -18.02 -13.68 -1.38
N LYS A 162 -18.79 -13.07 -0.47
CA LYS A 162 -19.92 -13.74 0.20
C LYS A 162 -21.04 -14.04 -0.77
N VAL A 163 -21.47 -13.05 -1.57
CA VAL A 163 -22.59 -13.17 -2.52
C VAL A 163 -22.28 -14.22 -3.59
N PHE A 164 -21.08 -14.21 -4.16
CA PHE A 164 -20.72 -15.15 -5.23
C PHE A 164 -20.16 -16.48 -4.70
N LYS A 165 -20.02 -16.64 -3.38
CA LYS A 165 -19.43 -17.80 -2.71
C LYS A 165 -18.09 -18.19 -3.35
N ILE A 166 -17.21 -17.20 -3.50
CA ILE A 166 -15.97 -17.34 -4.28
C ILE A 166 -15.07 -18.41 -3.67
N GLU A 167 -14.91 -18.41 -2.35
CA GLU A 167 -14.07 -19.37 -1.63
C GLU A 167 -14.60 -20.80 -1.73
N ASP A 168 -15.91 -21.00 -1.57
CA ASP A 168 -16.52 -22.33 -1.69
C ASP A 168 -16.31 -22.91 -3.08
N LYS A 169 -16.50 -22.08 -4.12
CA LYS A 169 -16.28 -22.47 -5.52
C LYS A 169 -14.81 -22.76 -5.81
N LEU A 170 -13.90 -21.98 -5.22
CA LEU A 170 -12.47 -22.18 -5.38
C LEU A 170 -12.01 -23.48 -4.71
N ARG A 171 -12.41 -23.72 -3.45
CA ARG A 171 -12.11 -24.97 -2.74
C ARG A 171 -12.67 -26.19 -3.46
N ALA A 172 -13.92 -26.13 -3.92
CA ALA A 172 -14.50 -27.21 -4.71
C ALA A 172 -13.70 -27.49 -6.00
N ALA A 173 -13.21 -26.43 -6.67
CA ALA A 173 -12.38 -26.57 -7.85
C ALA A 173 -10.98 -27.13 -7.54
N LEU A 174 -10.37 -26.77 -6.41
CA LEU A 174 -9.10 -27.31 -5.95
C LEU A 174 -9.22 -28.80 -5.64
N ARG A 175 -10.23 -29.23 -4.87
CA ARG A 175 -10.53 -30.64 -4.59
C ARG A 175 -10.71 -31.45 -5.85
N ALA A 176 -11.51 -30.93 -6.79
CA ALA A 176 -11.78 -31.62 -8.05
C ALA A 176 -10.52 -31.80 -8.93
N ASN A 177 -9.47 -30.99 -8.71
CA ASN A 177 -8.20 -31.11 -9.42
C ASN A 177 -7.07 -31.74 -8.58
N GLY A 178 -7.36 -32.20 -7.36
CA GLY A 178 -6.41 -32.90 -6.48
C GLY A 178 -5.44 -31.99 -5.72
N TYR A 179 -5.79 -30.71 -5.51
CA TYR A 179 -5.01 -29.76 -4.71
C TYR A 179 -5.52 -29.70 -3.27
N SER A 180 -4.69 -29.19 -2.35
CA SER A 180 -5.10 -28.87 -0.98
C SER A 180 -6.19 -27.81 -0.95
N ASP A 181 -7.06 -27.90 0.05
CA ASP A 181 -8.11 -26.90 0.33
C ASP A 181 -7.58 -25.62 0.96
N ASP A 182 -6.33 -25.66 1.38
CA ASP A 182 -5.68 -24.54 2.03
C ASP A 182 -5.48 -23.41 1.02
N LEU A 183 -6.12 -22.28 1.30
CA LEU A 183 -6.03 -21.09 0.47
C LEU A 183 -4.87 -20.18 0.93
N GLU A 184 -4.29 -20.49 2.10
CA GLU A 184 -3.24 -19.70 2.75
C GLU A 184 -1.83 -20.22 2.43
N ASN A 185 -1.71 -21.45 1.90
CA ASN A 185 -0.45 -22.15 1.61
C ASN A 185 -0.19 -22.38 0.12
#